data_AF-A0A652ZRY5-F1
#
_entry.id   AF-A0A652ZRY5-F1
#
_cell.length_a   1.000
_cell.length_b   1.000
_cell.length_c   1.000
_cell.angle_alpha   90.00
_cell.angle_beta   90.00
_cell.angle_gamma   90.00
#
_symmetry.space_group_name_H-M   'P 1'
#
loop_
_entity.id
_entity.type
_entity.pdbx_description
1 polymer ?
#
loop_
_entity_poly.entity_id
_entity_poly.type
_entity_poly.pdbx_seq_one_letter_code
_entity_poly.pdbx_strand_id
1 'polypeptide(L)'
;MIMWNAELTKRLSCTEKEKAALPTLVTGLLDLADRLRAGGIKSLIGAESGKDQDILAYGLRMISEGLSLETLEEVLAIYLATSTLSGYEFLVQCIYVEALLSIAAGDSRDLLLRKLAPYCGAEKAFALLKAQEPDLPAELS
;
A
#
# COMPACT_ATOMS: atom_id res chain seq x y z
N MET A 1 -6.70 4.23 9.16
CA MET A 1 -7.23 4.45 7.77
C MET A 1 -6.94 5.91 7.42
N ILE A 2 -6.24 6.18 6.31
CA ILE A 2 -5.88 7.56 5.96
C ILE A 2 -7.14 8.43 5.87
N MET A 3 -7.20 9.47 6.70
CA MET A 3 -8.29 10.44 6.64
C MET A 3 -8.07 11.36 5.43
N TRP A 4 -8.71 11.02 4.31
CA TRP A 4 -8.65 11.82 3.10
C TRP A 4 -9.36 13.16 3.30
N ASN A 5 -8.57 14.23 3.35
CA ASN A 5 -9.10 15.60 3.27
C ASN A 5 -8.97 16.13 1.84
N ALA A 6 -9.68 17.21 1.54
CA ALA A 6 -9.71 17.81 0.20
C ALA A 6 -8.32 18.18 -0.34
N GLU A 7 -7.39 18.56 0.54
CA GLU A 7 -6.02 18.94 0.16
C GLU A 7 -5.20 17.71 -0.28
N LEU A 8 -5.28 16.61 0.47
CA LEU A 8 -4.63 15.34 0.09
C LEU A 8 -5.23 14.82 -1.23
N THR A 9 -6.55 14.87 -1.39
CA THR A 9 -7.21 14.42 -2.62
C THR A 9 -6.79 15.24 -3.85
N LYS A 10 -6.64 16.56 -3.71
CA LYS A 10 -6.18 17.43 -4.80
C LYS A 10 -4.79 17.02 -5.32
N ARG A 11 -3.91 16.60 -4.41
CA ARG A 11 -2.54 16.16 -4.71
C ARG A 11 -2.48 14.81 -5.42
N LEU A 12 -3.54 14.00 -5.43
CA LEU A 12 -3.61 12.70 -6.12
C LEU A 12 -3.79 12.80 -7.65
N SER A 13 -3.81 14.00 -8.22
CA SER A 13 -4.04 14.19 -9.66
C SER A 13 -2.94 13.56 -10.51
N CYS A 14 -3.23 12.39 -11.10
CA CYS A 14 -2.33 11.64 -11.98
C CYS A 14 -3.01 11.32 -13.32
N THR A 15 -2.22 11.27 -14.38
CA THR A 15 -2.64 10.77 -15.69
C THR A 15 -2.81 9.26 -15.68
N GLU A 16 -3.63 8.72 -16.60
CA GLU A 16 -3.79 7.27 -16.73
C GLU A 16 -2.51 6.53 -17.15
N LYS A 17 -1.61 7.25 -17.85
CA LYS A 17 -0.29 6.73 -18.23
C LYS A 17 0.59 6.52 -17.01
N GLU A 18 0.60 7.45 -16.06
CA GLU A 18 1.34 7.31 -14.81
C GLU A 18 0.79 6.14 -13.97
N LYS A 19 -0.54 6.00 -13.91
CA LYS A 19 -1.18 4.89 -13.18
C LYS A 19 -0.95 3.51 -13.80
N ALA A 20 -0.37 3.40 -14.99
CA ALA A 20 -0.18 2.12 -15.67
C ALA A 20 0.76 1.18 -14.89
N ALA A 21 1.69 1.72 -14.09
CA ALA A 21 2.63 0.94 -13.29
C ALA A 21 2.08 0.50 -11.91
N LEU A 22 0.96 1.07 -11.47
CA LEU A 22 0.42 0.83 -10.12
C LEU A 22 -0.02 -0.61 -9.87
N PRO A 23 -0.65 -1.34 -10.82
CA PRO A 23 -0.98 -2.74 -10.60
C PRO A 23 0.25 -3.59 -10.23
N THR A 24 1.38 -3.38 -10.90
CA THR A 24 2.64 -4.08 -10.60
C THR A 24 3.16 -3.73 -9.21
N LEU A 25 3.07 -2.45 -8.81
CA LEU A 25 3.43 -2.01 -7.46
C LEU A 25 2.56 -2.71 -6.40
N VAL A 26 1.24 -2.75 -6.62
CA VAL A 26 0.29 -3.41 -5.72
C VAL A 26 0.63 -4.90 -5.59
N THR A 27 0.85 -5.61 -6.69
CA THR A 27 1.26 -7.04 -6.64
C THR A 27 2.55 -7.23 -5.84
N GLY A 28 3.56 -6.38 -6.06
CA GLY A 28 4.82 -6.44 -5.30
C GLY A 28 4.63 -6.25 -3.79
N LEU A 29 3.70 -5.38 -3.38
CA LEU A 29 3.37 -5.15 -1.96
C LEU A 29 2.60 -6.32 -1.34
N LEU A 30 1.71 -6.98 -2.10
CA LEU A 30 1.06 -8.21 -1.64
C LEU A 30 2.10 -9.31 -1.39
N ASP A 31 3.05 -9.48 -2.30
CA ASP A 31 4.10 -10.49 -2.18
C ASP A 31 5.09 -10.16 -1.07
N LEU A 32 5.34 -8.87 -0.81
CA LEU A 32 6.05 -8.44 0.39
C LEU A 32 5.30 -8.83 1.67
N ALA A 33 3.99 -8.55 1.74
CA ALA A 33 3.18 -8.89 2.91
C ALA A 33 3.16 -10.41 3.18
N ASP A 34 3.10 -11.24 2.14
CA ASP A 34 3.16 -12.69 2.29
C ASP A 34 4.52 -13.18 2.79
N ARG A 35 5.62 -12.62 2.26
CA ARG A 35 6.97 -12.91 2.75
C ARG A 35 7.14 -12.51 4.22
N LEU A 36 6.60 -11.35 4.61
CA LEU A 36 6.61 -10.89 6.00
C LEU A 36 5.81 -11.83 6.91
N ARG A 37 4.66 -12.33 6.45
CA ARG A 37 3.84 -13.29 7.21
C ARG A 37 4.54 -14.64 7.37
N ALA A 38 5.24 -15.10 6.33
CA ALA A 38 5.93 -16.39 6.34
C ALA A 38 7.27 -16.38 7.11
N GLY A 39 8.07 -15.33 6.95
CA GLY A 39 9.44 -15.24 7.50
C GLY A 39 9.60 -14.30 8.70
N GLY A 40 8.58 -13.51 9.03
CA GLY A 40 8.64 -12.47 10.05
C GLY A 40 9.43 -11.24 9.61
N ILE A 41 9.09 -10.06 10.15
CA ILE A 41 9.63 -8.77 9.70
C ILE A 41 11.15 -8.61 9.85
N LYS A 42 11.73 -9.27 10.86
CA LYS A 42 13.18 -9.23 11.13
C LYS A 42 14.01 -9.91 10.03
N SER A 43 13.41 -10.82 9.26
CA SER A 43 14.09 -11.50 8.16
C SER A 43 14.36 -10.60 6.95
N LEU A 44 13.64 -9.48 6.81
CA LEU A 44 13.67 -8.63 5.62
C LEU A 44 14.47 -7.33 5.80
N ILE A 45 14.57 -6.80 7.01
CA ILE A 45 15.30 -5.54 7.30
C ILE A 45 16.81 -5.63 7.03
N GLY A 46 17.38 -6.84 7.06
CA GLY A 46 18.79 -7.07 6.71
C GLY A 46 19.10 -6.97 5.20
N ALA A 47 18.09 -7.14 4.32
CA ALA A 47 18.30 -7.25 2.88
C ALA A 47 18.20 -5.91 2.13
N GLU A 48 17.56 -4.89 2.71
CA GLU A 48 17.22 -3.63 2.00
C GLU A 48 18.09 -2.43 2.42
N SER A 49 19.26 -2.69 3.02
CA SER A 49 20.24 -1.66 3.39
C SER A 49 21.01 -1.15 2.16
N GLY A 50 20.30 -0.47 1.24
CA GLY A 50 20.83 -0.02 -0.04
C GLY A 50 20.17 1.26 -0.56
N LYS A 51 20.69 2.40 -0.13
CA LYS A 51 20.77 3.69 -0.85
C LYS A 51 19.55 4.57 -1.17
N ASP A 52 18.31 4.23 -0.81
CA ASP A 52 17.26 5.24 -0.65
C ASP A 52 16.47 4.94 0.62
N GLN A 53 16.36 5.92 1.53
CA GLN A 53 15.50 5.81 2.71
C GLN A 53 14.04 6.07 2.29
N ASP A 54 13.50 5.17 1.47
CA ASP A 54 12.08 5.19 1.07
C ASP A 54 11.20 4.95 2.31
N ILE A 55 10.02 5.57 2.35
CA ILE A 55 9.08 5.48 3.47
C ILE A 55 8.70 4.02 3.76
N LEU A 56 8.69 3.17 2.74
CA LEU A 56 8.37 1.76 2.88
C LEU A 56 9.39 1.06 3.80
N ALA A 57 10.69 1.23 3.54
CA ALA A 57 11.75 0.65 4.35
C ALA A 57 11.74 1.22 5.78
N TYR A 58 11.57 2.53 5.91
CA TYR A 58 11.48 3.18 7.23
C TYR A 58 10.26 2.72 8.03
N GLY A 59 9.11 2.58 7.37
CA GLY A 59 7.88 2.07 7.98
C GLY A 59 8.00 0.63 8.44
N LEU A 60 8.59 -0.25 7.63
CA LEU A 60 8.84 -1.64 8.04
C LEU A 60 9.76 -1.72 9.25
N ARG A 61 10.76 -0.85 9.33
CA ARG A 61 11.61 -0.74 10.51
C ARG A 61 10.81 -0.34 11.75
N MET A 62 9.97 0.70 11.66
CA MET A 62 9.08 1.10 12.77
C MET A 62 8.19 -0.04 13.25
N ILE A 63 7.62 -0.82 12.33
CA ILE A 63 6.81 -2.00 12.68
C ILE A 63 7.67 -3.04 13.41
N SER A 64 8.91 -3.26 12.98
CA SER A 64 9.82 -4.22 13.63
C SER A 64 10.28 -3.80 15.03
N GLU A 65 10.30 -2.50 15.29
CA GLU A 65 10.60 -1.89 16.59
C GLU A 65 9.40 -2.02 17.56
N GLY A 66 8.25 -2.47 17.06
CA GLY A 66 7.07 -2.75 17.87
C GLY A 66 6.21 -1.52 18.16
N LEU A 67 6.26 -0.50 17.29
CA LEU A 67 5.35 0.64 17.39
C LEU A 67 3.90 0.18 17.33
N SER A 68 3.04 0.81 18.14
CA SER A 68 1.60 0.56 18.07
C SER A 68 1.04 1.02 16.72
N LEU A 69 -0.06 0.39 16.28
CA LEU A 69 -0.73 0.77 15.03
C LEU A 69 -1.18 2.23 15.05
N GLU A 70 -1.68 2.72 16.18
CA GLU A 70 -2.13 4.11 16.35
C GLU A 70 -0.97 5.09 16.17
N THR A 71 0.16 4.86 16.84
CA THR A 71 1.35 5.71 16.70
C THR A 71 1.91 5.65 15.28
N LEU A 72 1.93 4.47 14.65
CA LEU A 72 2.36 4.34 13.26
C LEU A 72 1.44 5.15 12.31
N GLU A 73 0.12 5.07 12.52
CA GLU A 73 -0.86 5.82 11.75
C GLU A 73 -0.66 7.33 11.87
N GLU A 74 -0.45 7.84 13.08
CA GLU A 74 -0.18 9.26 13.31
C GLU A 74 1.09 9.73 12.59
N VAL A 75 2.19 8.98 12.73
CA VAL A 75 3.47 9.31 12.10
C VAL A 75 3.34 9.33 10.58
N LEU A 76 2.72 8.31 9.98
CA LEU A 76 2.57 8.22 8.53
C LEU A 76 1.55 9.24 7.99
N ALA A 77 0.51 9.59 8.75
CA ALA A 77 -0.42 10.65 8.39
C ALA A 77 0.29 12.01 8.34
N ILE A 78 1.12 12.32 9.36
CA ILE A 78 1.93 13.54 9.40
C ILE A 78 2.94 13.56 8.25
N TYR A 79 3.57 12.42 7.93
CA TYR A 79 4.47 12.29 6.79
C TYR A 79 3.79 12.71 5.47
N LEU A 80 2.59 12.19 5.19
CA LEU A 80 1.85 12.56 3.99
C LEU A 80 1.39 14.03 4.00
N ALA A 81 0.90 14.50 5.16
CA ALA A 81 0.37 15.86 5.31
C ALA A 81 1.46 16.94 5.14
N THR A 82 2.68 16.67 5.59
CA THR A 82 3.80 17.63 5.53
C THR A 82 4.63 17.52 4.24
N SER A 83 4.46 16.43 3.47
CA SER A 83 5.10 16.25 2.18
C SER A 83 4.65 17.32 1.17
N THR A 84 5.57 17.76 0.31
CA THR A 84 5.29 18.66 -0.83
C THR A 84 5.03 17.91 -2.13
N LEU A 85 5.10 16.57 -2.11
CA LEU A 85 4.89 15.73 -3.30
C LEU A 85 3.47 15.89 -3.84
N SER A 86 3.32 15.72 -5.15
CA SER A 86 2.02 15.69 -5.82
C SER A 86 2.06 14.72 -7.01
N GLY A 87 0.89 14.43 -7.58
CA GLY A 87 0.76 13.52 -8.71
C GLY A 87 1.23 12.12 -8.37
N TYR A 88 1.93 11.49 -9.32
CA TYR A 88 2.28 10.08 -9.25
C TYR A 88 3.16 9.75 -8.04
N GLU A 89 4.15 10.59 -7.72
CA GLU A 89 5.05 10.36 -6.58
C GLU A 89 4.27 10.36 -5.26
N PHE A 90 3.34 11.31 -5.09
CA PHE A 90 2.49 11.34 -3.90
C PHE A 90 1.56 10.13 -3.83
N LEU A 91 0.99 9.72 -4.96
CA LEU A 91 0.14 8.53 -5.05
C LEU A 91 0.89 7.26 -4.61
N VAL A 92 2.15 7.10 -5.03
CA VAL A 92 3.01 5.98 -4.59
C VAL A 92 3.23 6.01 -3.07
N GLN A 93 3.49 7.19 -2.50
CA GLN A 93 3.65 7.33 -1.05
C GLN A 93 2.38 6.94 -0.28
N CYS A 94 1.19 7.32 -0.78
CA CYS A 94 -0.07 6.90 -0.17
C CYS A 94 -0.27 5.37 -0.21
N ILE A 95 0.10 4.73 -1.32
CA ILE A 95 0.05 3.26 -1.46
C ILE A 95 0.98 2.60 -0.44
N TYR A 96 2.21 3.10 -0.29
CA TYR A 96 3.14 2.58 0.72
C TYR A 96 2.62 2.74 2.14
N VAL A 97 2.08 3.90 2.49
CA VAL A 97 1.48 4.13 3.82
C VAL A 97 0.32 3.17 4.08
N GLU A 98 -0.61 3.00 3.13
CA GLU A 98 -1.74 2.07 3.31
C GLU A 98 -1.27 0.62 3.44
N ALA A 99 -0.23 0.22 2.69
CA ALA A 99 0.38 -1.10 2.79
C ALA A 99 1.02 -1.32 4.16
N LEU A 100 1.80 -0.35 4.66
CA LEU A 100 2.43 -0.40 5.99
C LEU A 100 1.40 -0.54 7.11
N LEU A 101 0.32 0.24 7.06
CA LEU A 101 -0.76 0.17 8.05
C LEU A 101 -1.47 -1.18 8.02
N SER A 102 -1.72 -1.71 6.83
CA SER A 102 -2.35 -3.03 6.67
C SER A 102 -1.44 -4.17 7.16
N ILE A 103 -0.12 -4.08 6.89
CA ILE A 103 0.88 -5.01 7.42
C ILE A 103 0.91 -4.95 8.95
N ALA A 104 0.98 -3.76 9.54
CA ALA A 104 1.00 -3.56 10.98
C ALA A 104 -0.28 -4.05 11.66
N ALA A 105 -1.44 -3.88 11.00
CA ALA A 105 -2.73 -4.38 11.47
C ALA A 105 -2.89 -5.90 11.35
N GLY A 106 -1.99 -6.59 10.63
CA GLY A 106 -2.09 -8.03 10.38
C GLY A 106 -3.19 -8.39 9.38
N ASP A 107 -3.55 -7.48 8.48
CA ASP A 107 -4.61 -7.70 7.50
C ASP A 107 -4.30 -8.91 6.59
N SER A 108 -5.36 -9.57 6.11
CA SER A 108 -5.24 -10.63 5.12
C SER A 108 -4.77 -10.09 3.77
N ARG A 109 -4.23 -10.97 2.90
CA ARG A 109 -3.85 -10.59 1.52
C ARG A 109 -5.04 -9.99 0.75
N ASP A 110 -6.24 -10.56 0.92
CA ASP A 110 -7.47 -10.07 0.30
C ASP A 110 -7.84 -8.65 0.79
N LEU A 111 -7.77 -8.41 2.11
CA LEU A 111 -8.08 -7.09 2.65
C LEU A 111 -7.05 -6.04 2.21
N LEU A 112 -5.76 -6.40 2.19
CA LEU A 112 -4.70 -5.53 1.66
C LEU A 112 -4.98 -5.18 0.19
N LEU A 113 -5.32 -6.16 -0.65
CA LEU A 113 -5.67 -5.90 -2.05
C LEU A 113 -6.88 -4.95 -2.17
N ARG A 114 -7.95 -5.17 -1.39
CA ARG A 114 -9.14 -4.31 -1.39
C ARG A 114 -8.83 -2.86 -1.02
N LYS A 115 -7.83 -2.64 -0.17
CA LYS A 115 -7.34 -1.30 0.20
C LYS A 115 -6.45 -0.68 -0.87
N LEU A 116 -5.59 -1.48 -1.52
CA LEU A 116 -4.62 -0.96 -2.49
C LEU A 116 -5.16 -0.83 -3.92
N ALA A 117 -6.05 -1.71 -4.36
CA ALA A 117 -6.58 -1.72 -5.72
C ALA A 117 -7.20 -0.37 -6.14
N PRO A 118 -7.98 0.34 -5.30
CA PRO A 118 -8.60 1.62 -5.67
C PRO A 118 -7.61 2.69 -6.15
N TYR A 119 -6.36 2.69 -5.67
CA TYR A 119 -5.34 3.63 -6.12
C TYR A 119 -4.97 3.48 -7.61
N CYS A 120 -5.24 2.32 -8.21
CA CYS A 120 -5.03 2.08 -9.64
C CYS A 120 -6.07 2.79 -10.53
N GLY A 121 -7.14 3.34 -9.95
CA GLY A 121 -8.30 3.84 -10.68
C GLY A 121 -9.37 2.76 -10.89
N ALA A 122 -10.63 3.19 -11.06
CA ALA A 122 -11.80 2.30 -10.97
C ALA A 122 -11.75 1.06 -11.88
N GLU A 123 -11.39 1.22 -13.16
CA GLU A 123 -11.36 0.12 -14.12
C GLU A 123 -10.29 -0.93 -13.77
N LYS A 124 -9.07 -0.48 -13.50
CA LYS A 124 -7.94 -1.36 -13.14
C LYS A 124 -8.15 -2.00 -11.77
N ALA A 125 -8.73 -1.26 -10.82
CA ALA A 125 -9.09 -1.77 -9.50
C ALA A 125 -10.10 -2.92 -9.63
N PHE A 126 -11.16 -2.73 -10.42
CA PHE A 126 -12.16 -3.76 -10.66
C PHE A 126 -11.54 -5.01 -11.31
N ALA A 127 -10.67 -4.83 -12.31
CA ALA A 127 -9.97 -5.95 -12.96
C ALA A 127 -9.09 -6.75 -11.98
N LEU A 128 -8.33 -6.06 -11.12
CA LEU A 128 -7.50 -6.70 -10.09
C LEU A 128 -8.31 -7.49 -9.07
N LEU A 129 -9.41 -6.91 -8.59
CA LEU A 129 -10.28 -7.54 -7.60
C LEU A 129 -10.99 -8.77 -8.20
N LYS A 130 -11.53 -8.63 -9.42
CA LYS A 130 -12.20 -9.73 -10.12
C LYS A 130 -11.26 -10.91 -10.37
N ALA A 131 -9.99 -10.66 -10.68
CA ALA A 131 -9.00 -11.71 -10.89
C ALA A 131 -8.70 -12.55 -9.63
N GLN A 132 -9.15 -12.13 -8.44
CA GLN A 132 -9.03 -12.91 -7.20
C GLN A 132 -10.33 -13.64 -6.81
N GLU A 133 -11.45 -13.33 -7.46
CA GLU A 133 -12.68 -14.08 -7.23
C GLU A 133 -12.54 -15.46 -7.89
N PRO A 134 -12.83 -16.55 -7.18
CA PRO A 134 -12.93 -17.86 -7.83
C PRO A 134 -14.04 -17.80 -8.89
N ASP A 135 -13.81 -18.40 -10.06
CA ASP A 135 -14.83 -18.52 -11.10
C ASP A 135 -16.11 -19.06 -10.47
N LEU A 136 -17.16 -18.23 -10.44
CA LEU A 136 -18.50 -18.68 -10.10
C LEU A 136 -18.88 -19.76 -11.13
N PRO A 137 -19.27 -20.97 -10.72
CA PRO A 137 -19.72 -21.98 -11.66
C PRO A 137 -20.87 -21.41 -12.50
N ALA A 138 -20.83 -21.67 -13.80
CA ALA A 138 -21.74 -21.14 -14.82
C ALA A 138 -23.24 -21.49 -14.64
N GLU A 139 -23.63 -22.06 -13.51
CA GLU A 139 -24.99 -22.54 -13.23
C GLU A 139 -25.90 -21.48 -12.57
N LEU A 140 -25.46 -20.21 -12.48
CA LEU A 140 -26.25 -19.13 -11.87
C LEU A 140 -26.44 -17.89 -12.77
N SER A 141 -26.23 -18.02 -14.09
CA SER A 141 -26.52 -16.98 -15.10
C SER A 141 -27.78 -17.27 -15.89
#